data_AF-A0A8B7E4S1-F1
#
_entry.id   AF-A0A8B7E4S1-F1
#
_cell.length_a   1.000
_cell.length_b   1.000
_cell.length_c   1.000
_cell.angle_alpha   90.00
_cell.angle_beta   90.00
_cell.angle_gamma   90.00
#
_symmetry.space_group_name_H-M   'P 1'
#
loop_
_entity.id
_entity.type
_entity.pdbx_description
1 polymer ?
#
loop_
_entity_poly.entity_id
_entity_poly.type
_entity_poly.pdbx_seq_one_letter_code
_entity_poly.pdbx_strand_id
1 'polypeptide(L)'
;PKDAIKAIRKRLTSSQKNNKCILYTLVVLEAAVKNCGIRFHKQVASKEFLSDLTKLLGGQKNQVAVSQEVQDKVLSLVQMWSDAFSSSPEFQQVRVCYETLKTQGYEFPAQNLDTLSPIYTPKKNESKKINSLNHQEIPSRSGSAKTKTSSVPHNYHQTAGRTLPQTSATPVAVNATPEQLAKLRYELDIVERNGVVFNEMLTELNPGRENPDDYHLLV
;
A
#
# COMPACT_ATOMS: atom_id res chain seq x y z
N PRO A 1 -27.74 -7.01 -7.88
CA PRO A 1 -27.10 -6.97 -6.54
C PRO A 1 -27.89 -7.68 -5.44
N LYS A 2 -29.18 -7.39 -5.26
CA LYS A 2 -30.00 -7.94 -4.15
C LYS A 2 -30.06 -9.47 -4.16
N ASP A 3 -30.36 -10.10 -5.28
CA ASP A 3 -30.48 -11.56 -5.35
C ASP A 3 -29.13 -12.26 -5.21
N ALA A 4 -28.06 -11.66 -5.75
CA ALA A 4 -26.69 -12.15 -5.55
C ALA A 4 -26.32 -12.16 -4.05
N ILE A 5 -26.59 -11.07 -3.32
CA ILE A 5 -26.34 -10.99 -1.87
C ILE A 5 -27.18 -12.01 -1.10
N LYS A 6 -28.46 -12.18 -1.46
CA LYS A 6 -29.31 -13.21 -0.85
C LYS A 6 -28.74 -14.62 -1.06
N ALA A 7 -28.25 -14.92 -2.26
CA ALA A 7 -27.64 -16.21 -2.57
C ALA A 7 -26.34 -16.44 -1.79
N ILE A 8 -25.45 -15.44 -1.74
CA ILE A 8 -24.22 -15.47 -0.94
C ILE A 8 -24.55 -15.69 0.53
N ARG A 9 -25.46 -14.88 1.09
CA ARG A 9 -25.89 -14.98 2.49
C ARG A 9 -26.45 -16.36 2.81
N LYS A 10 -27.34 -16.89 1.95
CA LYS A 10 -27.90 -18.23 2.10
C LYS A 10 -26.80 -19.30 2.08
N ARG A 11 -25.80 -19.16 1.21
CA ARG A 11 -24.69 -20.11 1.12
C ARG A 11 -23.83 -20.09 2.38
N LEU A 12 -23.49 -18.90 2.89
CA LEU A 12 -22.72 -18.73 4.13
C LEU A 12 -23.43 -19.34 5.35
N THR A 13 -24.75 -19.14 5.48
CA THR A 13 -25.51 -19.65 6.64
C THR A 13 -25.85 -21.14 6.53
N SER A 14 -26.08 -21.67 5.33
CA SER A 14 -26.41 -23.10 5.14
C SER A 14 -25.20 -24.02 5.17
N SER A 15 -23.99 -23.50 4.94
CA SER A 15 -22.76 -24.31 4.79
C SER A 15 -21.91 -24.38 6.06
N GLN A 16 -22.51 -24.15 7.24
CA GLN A 16 -21.83 -24.09 8.56
C GLN A 16 -20.90 -25.29 8.87
N LYS A 17 -21.15 -26.46 8.28
CA LYS A 17 -20.32 -27.67 8.46
C LYS A 17 -19.25 -27.86 7.36
N ASN A 18 -19.25 -27.04 6.32
CA ASN A 18 -18.36 -27.14 5.17
C ASN A 18 -17.49 -25.88 5.05
N ASN A 19 -16.39 -25.88 5.78
CA ASN A 19 -15.43 -24.77 5.85
C ASN A 19 -14.91 -24.35 4.46
N LYS A 20 -14.61 -25.31 3.57
CA LYS A 20 -14.16 -25.02 2.20
C LYS A 20 -15.20 -24.24 1.40
N CYS A 21 -16.47 -24.64 1.51
CA CYS A 21 -17.56 -23.96 0.84
C CYS A 21 -17.74 -22.52 1.36
N ILE A 22 -17.63 -22.33 2.67
CA ILE A 22 -17.65 -20.99 3.28
C ILE A 22 -16.50 -20.15 2.74
N LEU A 23 -15.27 -20.67 2.75
CA LEU A 23 -14.09 -19.96 2.30
C LEU A 23 -14.20 -19.51 0.84
N TYR A 24 -14.58 -20.40 -0.07
CA TYR A 24 -14.80 -20.01 -1.47
C TYR A 24 -15.92 -18.97 -1.63
N THR A 25 -16.98 -19.08 -0.83
CA THR A 25 -18.04 -18.07 -0.84
C THR A 25 -17.54 -16.71 -0.35
N LEU A 26 -16.66 -16.68 0.65
CA LEU A 26 -16.00 -15.46 1.12
C LEU A 26 -15.05 -14.86 0.07
N VAL A 27 -14.34 -15.68 -0.70
CA VAL A 27 -13.51 -15.23 -1.83
C VAL A 27 -14.39 -14.61 -2.94
N VAL A 28 -15.51 -15.24 -3.28
CA VAL A 28 -16.46 -14.68 -4.25
C VAL A 28 -17.05 -13.35 -3.74
N LEU A 29 -17.38 -13.28 -2.46
CA LEU A 29 -17.86 -12.05 -1.82
C LEU A 29 -16.82 -10.94 -1.89
N GLU A 30 -15.56 -11.25 -1.59
CA GLU A 30 -14.44 -10.30 -1.71
C GLU A 30 -14.33 -9.73 -3.14
N ALA A 31 -14.30 -10.61 -4.14
CA ALA A 31 -14.23 -10.22 -5.53
C ALA A 31 -15.46 -9.38 -5.93
N ALA A 32 -16.66 -9.75 -5.48
CA ALA A 32 -17.88 -9.01 -5.78
C ALA A 32 -17.87 -7.61 -5.15
N VAL A 33 -17.36 -7.46 -3.92
CA VAL A 33 -17.19 -6.14 -3.28
C VAL A 33 -16.21 -5.29 -4.07
N LYS A 34 -15.07 -5.84 -4.51
CA LYS A 34 -14.07 -5.09 -5.29
C LYS A 34 -14.61 -4.61 -6.64
N ASN A 35 -15.48 -5.40 -7.30
CA ASN A 35 -15.84 -5.17 -8.70
C ASN A 35 -17.25 -4.58 -8.93
N CYS A 36 -18.22 -4.74 -7.99
CA CYS A 36 -19.63 -4.39 -8.27
C CYS A 36 -20.05 -2.95 -7.87
N GLY A 37 -19.14 -2.18 -7.28
CA GLY A 37 -19.36 -0.78 -6.91
C GLY A 37 -20.43 -0.51 -5.83
N ILE A 38 -20.77 0.77 -5.67
CA ILE A 38 -21.50 1.31 -4.51
C ILE A 38 -22.87 0.64 -4.24
N ARG A 39 -23.59 0.25 -5.30
CA ARG A 39 -24.90 -0.39 -5.18
C ARG A 39 -24.81 -1.77 -4.51
N PHE A 40 -23.71 -2.47 -4.70
CA PHE A 40 -23.42 -3.73 -4.04
C PHE A 40 -22.90 -3.49 -2.62
N HIS A 41 -22.00 -2.50 -2.44
CA HIS A 41 -21.49 -2.10 -1.12
C HIS A 41 -22.60 -1.79 -0.13
N LYS A 42 -23.65 -1.05 -0.55
CA LYS A 42 -24.83 -0.76 0.28
C LYS A 42 -25.56 -2.00 0.79
N GLN A 43 -25.51 -3.12 0.06
CA GLN A 43 -26.12 -4.37 0.50
C GLN A 43 -25.21 -5.14 1.46
N VAL A 44 -23.90 -5.12 1.23
CA VAL A 44 -22.90 -5.77 2.11
C VAL A 44 -22.75 -5.03 3.44
N ALA A 45 -22.84 -3.71 3.41
CA ALA A 45 -22.78 -2.85 4.59
C ALA A 45 -24.11 -2.82 5.39
N SER A 46 -25.10 -3.63 5.02
CA SER A 46 -26.36 -3.70 5.78
C SER A 46 -26.13 -4.39 7.13
N LYS A 47 -26.84 -3.93 8.16
CA LYS A 47 -26.77 -4.51 9.50
C LYS A 47 -27.15 -6.00 9.49
N GLU A 48 -28.11 -6.41 8.67
CA GLU A 48 -28.50 -7.82 8.60
C GLU A 48 -27.37 -8.67 8.00
N PHE A 49 -26.74 -8.19 6.92
CA PHE A 49 -25.65 -8.92 6.29
C PHE A 49 -24.44 -9.04 7.22
N LEU A 50 -24.02 -7.94 7.84
CA LEU A 50 -22.90 -7.94 8.79
C LEU A 50 -23.19 -8.82 10.01
N SER A 51 -24.42 -8.83 10.52
CA SER A 51 -24.81 -9.72 11.62
C SER A 51 -24.73 -11.19 11.22
N ASP A 52 -25.16 -11.55 10.02
CA ASP A 52 -25.05 -12.94 9.54
C ASP A 52 -23.59 -13.34 9.27
N LEU A 53 -22.76 -12.39 8.82
CA LEU A 53 -21.33 -12.59 8.62
C LEU A 53 -20.59 -12.83 9.94
N THR A 54 -20.87 -12.04 10.98
CA THR A 54 -20.22 -12.20 12.30
C THR A 54 -20.67 -13.47 13.03
N LYS A 55 -21.88 -13.98 12.78
CA LYS A 55 -22.29 -15.30 13.28
C LYS A 55 -21.40 -16.44 12.77
N LEU A 56 -20.73 -16.27 11.62
CA LEU A 56 -19.78 -17.27 11.10
C LEU A 56 -18.53 -17.41 11.98
N LEU A 57 -18.19 -16.40 12.78
CA LEU A 57 -17.04 -16.46 13.67
C LEU A 57 -17.26 -17.42 14.86
N GLY A 58 -18.48 -17.90 15.05
CA GLY A 58 -18.90 -18.56 16.28
C GLY A 58 -18.97 -17.53 17.41
N GLY A 59 -20.03 -17.51 18.22
CA GLY A 59 -20.01 -16.67 19.42
C GLY A 59 -18.79 -16.99 20.31
N GLN A 60 -18.42 -16.12 21.26
CA GLN A 60 -17.24 -16.34 22.13
C GLN A 60 -17.11 -17.76 22.72
N LYS A 61 -18.23 -18.45 22.96
CA LYS A 61 -18.27 -19.83 23.50
C LYS A 61 -18.03 -20.93 22.47
N ASN A 62 -18.03 -20.63 21.18
CA ASN A 62 -17.99 -21.61 20.08
C ASN A 62 -16.88 -21.33 19.05
N GLN A 63 -15.89 -20.49 19.40
CA GLN A 63 -14.71 -20.20 18.55
C GLN A 63 -14.00 -21.50 18.11
N VAL A 64 -13.97 -22.52 18.96
CA VAL A 64 -13.29 -23.81 18.70
C VAL A 64 -13.97 -24.63 17.58
N ALA A 65 -15.24 -24.35 17.25
CA ALA A 65 -15.98 -25.10 16.24
C ALA A 65 -15.75 -24.63 14.79
N VAL A 66 -15.22 -23.42 14.60
CA VAL A 66 -14.99 -22.82 13.27
C VAL A 66 -13.52 -22.96 12.91
N SER A 67 -13.22 -23.24 11.64
CA SER A 67 -11.83 -23.28 11.17
C SER A 67 -11.17 -21.90 11.27
N GLN A 68 -9.97 -21.84 11.84
CA GLN A 68 -9.19 -20.61 11.98
C GLN A 68 -9.10 -19.82 10.67
N GLU A 69 -8.93 -20.51 9.53
CA GLU A 69 -8.84 -19.90 8.21
C GLU A 69 -10.12 -19.12 7.82
N VAL A 70 -11.29 -19.64 8.20
CA VAL A 70 -12.57 -18.96 7.96
C VAL A 70 -12.68 -17.72 8.85
N GLN A 71 -12.29 -17.85 10.13
CA GLN A 71 -12.27 -16.74 11.07
C GLN A 71 -11.36 -15.61 10.58
N ASP A 72 -10.11 -15.94 10.23
CA ASP A 72 -9.13 -14.97 9.73
C ASP A 72 -9.64 -14.27 8.47
N LYS A 73 -10.27 -15.02 7.55
CA LYS A 73 -10.82 -14.43 6.32
C LYS A 73 -11.97 -13.47 6.59
N VAL A 74 -12.89 -13.81 7.48
CA VAL A 74 -14.00 -12.92 7.85
C VAL A 74 -13.49 -11.66 8.53
N LEU A 75 -12.55 -11.79 9.49
CA LEU A 75 -11.95 -10.66 10.17
C LEU A 75 -11.19 -9.75 9.20
N SER A 76 -10.42 -10.33 8.30
CA SER A 76 -9.71 -9.61 7.24
C SER A 76 -10.67 -8.80 6.35
N LEU A 77 -11.80 -9.39 5.93
CA LEU A 77 -12.80 -8.68 5.13
C LEU A 77 -13.42 -7.51 5.89
N VAL A 78 -13.83 -7.72 7.15
CA VAL A 78 -14.44 -6.65 7.95
C VAL A 78 -13.46 -5.50 8.17
N GLN A 79 -12.18 -5.80 8.44
CA GLN A 79 -11.14 -4.79 8.57
C GLN A 79 -10.93 -4.01 7.26
N MET A 80 -10.73 -4.71 6.13
CA MET A 80 -10.54 -4.06 4.83
C MET A 80 -11.72 -3.15 4.47
N TRP A 81 -12.96 -3.59 4.74
CA TRP A 81 -14.14 -2.77 4.46
C TRP A 81 -14.27 -1.59 5.42
N SER A 82 -13.91 -1.76 6.69
CA SER A 82 -13.89 -0.66 7.67
C SER A 82 -12.94 0.45 7.21
N ASP A 83 -11.76 0.09 6.70
CA ASP A 83 -10.76 1.04 6.21
C ASP A 83 -11.19 1.65 4.87
N ALA A 84 -11.62 0.83 3.91
CA ALA A 84 -12.04 1.28 2.58
C ALA A 84 -13.26 2.20 2.60
N PHE A 85 -14.16 2.00 3.57
CA PHE A 85 -15.39 2.79 3.71
C PHE A 85 -15.32 3.86 4.80
N SER A 86 -14.15 4.07 5.41
CA SER A 86 -13.95 4.99 6.55
C SER A 86 -14.33 6.45 6.26
N SER A 87 -14.18 6.90 5.00
CA SER A 87 -14.52 8.25 4.54
C SER A 87 -16.01 8.45 4.23
N SER A 88 -16.80 7.37 4.20
CA SER A 88 -18.18 7.37 3.71
C SER A 88 -19.16 7.14 4.86
N PRO A 89 -19.95 8.15 5.27
CA PRO A 89 -20.87 8.01 6.41
C PRO A 89 -21.98 6.98 6.15
N GLU A 90 -22.33 6.73 4.88
CA GLU A 90 -23.34 5.72 4.51
C GLU A 90 -22.94 4.28 4.84
N PHE A 91 -21.68 4.02 5.17
CA PHE A 91 -21.15 2.70 5.52
C PHE A 91 -20.66 2.60 6.97
N GLN A 92 -21.05 3.55 7.83
CA GLN A 92 -20.68 3.57 9.25
C GLN A 92 -20.94 2.24 9.98
N GLN A 93 -21.93 1.46 9.54
CA GLN A 93 -22.23 0.16 10.14
C GLN A 93 -21.09 -0.85 10.03
N VAL A 94 -20.28 -0.78 8.97
CA VAL A 94 -19.09 -1.63 8.83
C VAL A 94 -18.06 -1.27 9.89
N ARG A 95 -17.81 0.03 10.12
CA ARG A 95 -16.91 0.51 11.17
C ARG A 95 -17.41 0.12 12.55
N VAL A 96 -18.70 0.29 12.84
CA VAL A 96 -19.30 -0.14 14.12
C VAL A 96 -19.13 -1.65 14.31
N CYS A 97 -19.32 -2.45 13.26
CA CYS A 97 -19.10 -3.90 13.31
C CYS A 97 -17.64 -4.24 13.63
N TYR A 98 -16.68 -3.58 12.99
CA TYR A 98 -15.25 -3.75 13.23
C TYR A 98 -14.87 -3.44 14.69
N GLU A 99 -15.28 -2.28 15.20
CA GLU A 99 -15.01 -1.90 16.59
C GLU A 99 -15.70 -2.86 17.59
N THR A 100 -16.91 -3.33 17.27
CA THR A 100 -17.62 -4.31 18.10
C THR A 100 -16.87 -5.64 18.18
N LEU A 101 -16.29 -6.11 17.07
CA LEU A 101 -15.48 -7.34 17.08
C LEU A 101 -14.18 -7.15 17.88
N LYS A 102 -13.57 -5.97 17.80
CA LYS A 102 -12.41 -5.63 18.64
C LYS A 102 -12.73 -5.65 20.12
N THR A 103 -13.85 -5.05 20.53
CA THR A 103 -14.26 -5.05 21.95
C THR A 103 -14.64 -6.45 22.45
N GLN A 104 -15.08 -7.33 21.55
CA GLN A 104 -15.32 -8.75 21.85
C GLN A 104 -14.03 -9.59 21.97
N GLY A 105 -12.87 -9.00 21.71
CA GLY A 105 -11.56 -9.67 21.84
C GLY A 105 -11.14 -10.46 20.61
N TYR A 106 -11.74 -10.24 19.44
CA TYR A 106 -11.21 -10.82 18.20
C TYR A 106 -9.90 -10.14 17.80
N GLU A 107 -8.86 -10.94 17.61
CA GLU A 107 -7.59 -10.49 17.07
C GLU A 107 -7.68 -10.42 15.54
N PHE A 108 -7.48 -9.22 14.99
CA PHE A 108 -7.50 -9.02 13.55
C PHE A 108 -6.13 -9.36 12.96
N PRO A 109 -6.08 -10.07 11.83
CA PRO A 109 -4.80 -10.40 11.20
C PRO A 109 -4.06 -9.11 10.84
N ALA A 110 -2.74 -9.11 11.02
CA ALA A 110 -1.90 -8.03 10.52
C ALA A 110 -2.19 -7.85 9.02
N GLN A 111 -2.44 -6.61 8.59
CA GLN A 111 -2.55 -6.32 7.16
C GLN A 111 -1.26 -6.81 6.53
N ASN A 112 -1.34 -7.90 5.75
CA ASN A 112 -0.21 -8.46 5.04
C ASN A 112 0.16 -7.52 3.89
N LEU A 113 0.70 -6.35 4.26
CA LEU A 113 1.28 -5.39 3.35
C LEU A 113 2.48 -6.02 2.61
N ASP A 114 3.08 -7.06 3.21
CA ASP A 114 4.19 -7.84 2.65
C ASP A 114 3.82 -8.74 1.46
N THR A 115 2.52 -9.04 1.25
CA THR A 115 2.04 -9.80 0.08
C THR A 115 1.64 -8.93 -1.09
N LEU A 116 1.51 -7.62 -0.88
CA LEU A 116 1.58 -6.65 -1.96
C LEU A 116 3.07 -6.44 -2.21
N SER A 117 3.61 -7.13 -3.23
CA SER A 117 4.97 -6.87 -3.74
C SER A 117 5.25 -5.36 -3.68
N PRO A 118 6.29 -4.89 -2.96
CA PRO A 118 6.52 -3.47 -2.75
C PRO A 118 6.50 -2.74 -4.08
N ILE A 119 5.50 -1.91 -4.30
CA ILE A 119 5.48 -1.02 -5.46
C ILE A 119 6.58 0.00 -5.21
N TYR A 120 7.75 -0.25 -5.79
CA TYR A 120 8.84 0.70 -5.88
C TYR A 120 8.57 1.63 -7.06
N THR A 121 7.47 2.38 -7.04
CA THR A 121 7.37 3.55 -7.92
C THR A 121 8.30 4.60 -7.35
N PRO A 122 9.41 4.94 -8.01
CA PRO A 122 10.24 6.05 -7.56
C PRO A 122 9.38 7.32 -7.49
N LYS A 123 9.53 8.07 -6.40
CA LYS A 123 8.87 9.38 -6.23
C LYS A 123 9.22 10.25 -7.43
N LYS A 124 8.20 10.81 -8.08
CA LYS A 124 8.34 11.81 -9.15
C LYS A 124 9.27 12.91 -8.64
N ASN A 125 10.48 12.97 -9.21
CA ASN A 125 11.43 14.03 -8.92
C ASN A 125 10.80 15.31 -9.48
N GLU A 126 10.30 16.18 -8.61
CA GLU A 126 9.92 17.54 -9.01
C GLU A 126 11.17 18.22 -9.54
N SER A 127 11.22 18.36 -10.86
CA SER A 127 12.29 19.02 -11.60
C SER A 127 12.49 20.44 -11.06
N LYS A 128 13.54 20.62 -10.26
CA LYS A 128 14.15 21.92 -9.99
C LYS A 128 14.55 22.54 -11.32
N LYS A 129 13.90 23.66 -11.64
CA LYS A 129 14.24 24.57 -12.73
C LYS A 129 15.74 24.94 -12.60
N ILE A 130 16.55 24.45 -13.53
CA ILE A 130 17.95 24.88 -13.67
C ILE A 130 17.92 26.19 -14.47
N ASN A 131 18.48 27.22 -13.86
CA ASN A 131 18.65 28.56 -14.41
C ASN A 131 20.12 28.68 -14.87
N SER A 132 20.38 29.13 -16.10
CA SER A 132 21.63 29.83 -16.48
C SER A 132 21.59 30.45 -17.90
N LEU A 133 21.39 31.77 -17.88
CA LEU A 133 21.73 32.92 -18.75
C LEU A 133 22.66 32.81 -19.99
N ASN A 134 22.21 33.43 -21.11
CA ASN A 134 22.80 34.57 -21.88
C ASN A 134 22.03 34.70 -23.24
N HIS A 135 21.70 35.84 -23.88
CA HIS A 135 22.02 37.27 -23.78
C HIS A 135 21.04 38.12 -24.66
N GLN A 136 21.02 39.46 -24.45
CA GLN A 136 20.53 40.60 -25.30
C GLN A 136 19.10 41.22 -25.11
N GLU A 137 19.02 42.22 -24.19
CA GLU A 137 18.70 43.69 -24.39
C GLU A 137 17.52 44.17 -25.30
N ILE A 138 16.64 45.17 -25.05
CA ILE A 138 16.23 46.20 -24.02
C ILE A 138 14.79 46.74 -24.44
N PRO A 139 14.13 47.80 -23.90
CA PRO A 139 13.84 48.30 -22.53
C PRO A 139 12.33 48.62 -22.22
N SER A 140 12.06 49.00 -20.94
CA SER A 140 11.04 49.97 -20.42
C SER A 140 9.81 49.34 -19.71
N ARG A 141 9.27 49.79 -18.56
CA ARG A 141 9.55 50.91 -17.63
C ARG A 141 8.65 50.77 -16.36
N SER A 142 9.24 51.13 -15.20
CA SER A 142 8.72 51.74 -13.94
C SER A 142 7.83 51.01 -12.91
N GLY A 143 8.26 51.13 -11.63
CA GLY A 143 7.43 51.30 -10.42
C GLY A 143 7.87 50.43 -9.21
N SER A 144 8.85 50.82 -8.38
CA SER A 144 8.73 51.48 -7.05
C SER A 144 7.85 50.72 -6.03
N ALA A 145 8.18 50.44 -4.75
CA ALA A 145 9.25 50.84 -3.85
C ALA A 145 9.18 50.04 -2.51
N LYS A 146 10.32 49.96 -1.78
CA LYS A 146 10.49 50.08 -0.28
C LYS A 146 9.84 49.05 0.67
N THR A 147 10.36 48.66 1.85
CA THR A 147 11.64 48.64 2.60
C THR A 147 11.33 48.08 4.01
N LYS A 148 12.34 47.51 4.70
CA LYS A 148 12.53 47.37 6.18
C LYS A 148 11.80 46.20 6.89
N THR A 149 12.42 45.19 7.51
CA THR A 149 13.56 44.99 8.46
C THR A 149 13.13 44.83 9.93
N SER A 150 13.84 43.92 10.61
CA SER A 150 13.79 43.52 12.04
C SER A 150 12.67 42.51 12.37
N SER A 151 12.90 41.41 13.09
CA SER A 151 13.91 41.12 14.12
C SER A 151 14.15 39.60 14.26
N VAL A 152 15.40 39.22 14.47
CA VAL A 152 15.94 37.91 14.93
C VAL A 152 16.38 38.19 16.38
N PRO A 153 16.34 37.29 17.40
CA PRO A 153 17.19 36.08 17.38
C PRO A 153 16.85 34.90 18.33
N HIS A 154 17.78 33.92 18.35
CA HIS A 154 18.06 32.89 19.37
C HIS A 154 17.30 31.55 19.26
N ASN A 155 17.93 30.38 19.42
CA ASN A 155 19.34 30.03 19.53
C ASN A 155 19.46 28.50 19.30
N TYR A 156 20.50 28.07 18.58
CA TYR A 156 20.95 26.68 18.65
C TYR A 156 21.90 26.56 19.84
N HIS A 157 21.66 25.59 20.71
CA HIS A 157 22.52 25.34 21.85
C HIS A 157 23.78 24.58 21.42
N GLN A 158 24.91 25.06 21.95
CA GLN A 158 26.26 24.56 21.77
C GLN A 158 26.73 23.73 22.98
N THR A 159 27.79 22.96 22.74
CA THR A 159 28.59 21.98 23.51
C THR A 159 29.12 22.35 24.90
N ALA A 160 29.41 21.33 25.75
CA ALA A 160 30.59 21.19 26.64
C ALA A 160 30.60 19.77 27.27
N GLY A 161 31.69 19.01 27.49
CA GLY A 161 33.15 19.12 27.28
C GLY A 161 33.72 17.69 27.00
N ARG A 162 35.01 17.40 26.83
CA ARG A 162 36.21 17.89 27.52
C ARG A 162 37.45 17.37 26.75
N THR A 163 38.45 18.25 26.56
CA THR A 163 39.92 18.02 26.45
C THR A 163 40.52 17.08 25.40
N LEU A 164 41.35 17.67 24.51
CA LEU A 164 42.46 17.01 23.78
C LEU A 164 43.64 16.75 24.73
N PRO A 165 44.44 15.70 24.48
CA PRO A 165 45.75 15.97 23.88
C PRO A 165 46.04 15.10 22.65
N GLN A 166 46.32 15.82 21.57
CA GLN A 166 47.30 15.61 20.51
C GLN A 166 48.04 14.25 20.37
N THR A 167 48.13 13.85 19.09
CA THR A 167 49.10 12.96 18.43
C THR A 167 48.72 11.48 18.28
N SER A 168 48.15 11.11 17.12
CA SER A 168 48.44 9.85 16.38
C SER A 168 47.51 9.62 15.17
N ALA A 169 48.14 9.12 14.09
CA ALA A 169 47.70 8.08 13.15
C ALA A 169 46.39 8.20 12.32
N THR A 170 46.61 8.24 10.99
CA THR A 170 45.87 7.58 9.88
C THR A 170 44.38 7.90 9.62
N PRO A 171 43.96 8.03 8.35
CA PRO A 171 42.56 8.25 8.00
C PRO A 171 41.75 6.96 8.21
N VAL A 172 40.75 7.00 9.10
CA VAL A 172 39.83 5.89 9.35
C VAL A 172 38.86 5.78 8.18
N ALA A 173 38.98 4.70 7.40
CA ALA A 173 38.02 4.32 6.39
C ALA A 173 36.64 4.10 7.03
N VAL A 174 35.59 4.55 6.34
CA VAL A 174 34.20 4.25 6.71
C VAL A 174 33.99 2.74 6.50
N ASN A 175 34.27 1.94 7.53
CA ASN A 175 34.07 0.49 7.47
C ASN A 175 32.56 0.22 7.51
N ALA A 176 31.94 0.10 6.33
CA ALA A 176 30.66 -0.58 6.18
C ALA A 176 30.78 -1.99 6.77
N THR A 177 29.76 -2.47 7.49
CA THR A 177 29.85 -3.81 8.07
C THR A 177 29.97 -4.86 6.94
N PRO A 178 30.61 -6.01 7.18
CA PRO A 178 30.69 -7.08 6.20
C PRO A 178 29.31 -7.49 5.64
N GLU A 179 28.24 -7.44 6.46
CA GLU A 179 26.89 -7.72 5.97
C GLU A 179 26.36 -6.63 5.03
N GLN A 180 26.61 -5.35 5.35
CA GLN A 180 26.21 -4.23 4.48
C GLN A 180 26.93 -4.30 3.13
N LEU A 181 28.22 -4.64 3.14
CA LEU A 181 29.02 -4.79 1.93
C LEU A 181 28.59 -6.01 1.09
N ALA A 182 28.25 -7.13 1.75
CA ALA A 182 27.71 -8.30 1.07
C ALA A 182 26.34 -8.00 0.42
N LYS A 183 25.48 -7.26 1.12
CA LYS A 183 24.18 -6.82 0.61
C LYS A 183 24.32 -5.90 -0.60
N LEU A 184 25.22 -4.91 -0.54
CA LEU A 184 25.48 -4.00 -1.66
C LEU A 184 26.00 -4.74 -2.89
N ARG A 185 26.86 -5.74 -2.71
CA ARG A 185 27.35 -6.57 -3.82
C ARG A 185 26.24 -7.42 -4.43
N TYR A 186 25.38 -7.99 -3.59
CA TYR A 186 24.22 -8.75 -4.07
C TYR A 186 23.26 -7.86 -4.86
N GLU A 187 22.94 -6.67 -4.36
CA GLU A 187 22.08 -5.72 -5.09
C GLU A 187 22.72 -5.27 -6.42
N LEU A 188 24.04 -5.05 -6.46
CA LEU A 188 24.76 -4.72 -7.69
C LEU A 188 24.66 -5.85 -8.73
N ASP A 189 24.82 -7.11 -8.32
CA ASP A 189 24.70 -8.28 -9.20
C ASP A 189 23.31 -8.37 -9.84
N ILE A 190 22.26 -8.14 -9.06
CA ILE A 190 20.88 -8.13 -9.57
C ILE A 190 20.67 -7.01 -10.60
N VAL A 191 21.20 -5.82 -10.34
CA VAL A 191 21.09 -4.68 -11.27
C VAL A 191 21.86 -4.94 -12.56
N GLU A 192 23.06 -5.51 -12.47
CA GLU A 192 23.87 -5.87 -13.64
C GLU A 192 23.14 -6.90 -14.51
N ARG A 193 22.57 -7.95 -13.90
CA ARG A 193 21.74 -8.95 -14.59
C ARG A 193 20.52 -8.33 -15.25
N ASN A 194 19.81 -7.43 -14.57
CA ASN A 194 18.67 -6.72 -15.14
C ASN A 194 19.07 -5.86 -16.34
N GLY A 195 20.25 -5.23 -16.30
CA GLY A 195 20.80 -4.46 -17.42
C GLY A 195 21.09 -5.34 -18.64
N VAL A 196 21.63 -6.54 -18.42
CA VAL A 196 21.88 -7.52 -19.49
C VAL A 196 20.58 -7.99 -20.13
N VAL A 197 19.60 -8.40 -19.32
CA VAL A 197 18.29 -8.85 -19.82
C VAL A 197 17.57 -7.72 -20.56
N PHE A 198 17.64 -6.49 -20.05
CA PHE A 198 17.07 -5.33 -20.75
C PHE A 198 17.76 -5.08 -22.10
N ASN A 199 19.07 -5.21 -22.16
CA ASN A 199 19.82 -5.10 -23.41
C ASN A 199 19.48 -6.24 -24.39
N GLU A 200 19.29 -7.47 -23.91
CA GLU A 200 18.82 -8.60 -24.72
C GLU A 200 17.42 -8.32 -25.29
N MET A 201 16.47 -7.91 -24.45
CA MET A 201 15.12 -7.54 -24.89
C MET A 201 15.12 -6.39 -25.91
N LEU A 202 16.00 -5.38 -25.73
CA LEU A 202 16.12 -4.27 -26.68
C LEU A 202 16.81 -4.68 -27.99
N THR A 203 17.70 -5.66 -27.96
CA THR A 203 18.38 -6.16 -29.17
C THR A 203 17.52 -7.16 -29.95
N GLU A 204 16.57 -7.83 -29.28
CA GLU A 204 15.52 -8.64 -29.93
C GLU A 204 14.47 -7.77 -30.64
N LEU A 205 14.27 -6.53 -30.20
CA LEU A 205 13.41 -5.56 -30.88
C LEU A 205 14.13 -4.98 -32.11
N ASN A 206 14.04 -5.67 -33.25
CA ASN A 206 14.38 -5.09 -34.54
C ASN A 206 13.21 -4.24 -35.07
N PRO A 207 13.31 -2.90 -35.14
CA PRO A 207 12.26 -2.06 -35.70
C PRO A 207 11.98 -2.50 -37.15
N GLY A 208 10.75 -2.90 -37.44
CA GLY A 208 10.33 -3.41 -38.75
C GLY A 208 10.36 -4.94 -38.94
N ARG A 209 10.65 -5.73 -37.90
CA ARG A 209 10.48 -7.20 -37.86
C ARG A 209 9.41 -7.64 -36.86
N GLU A 210 8.35 -6.86 -36.74
CA GLU A 210 7.18 -7.25 -35.94
C GLU A 210 6.45 -8.43 -36.62
N ASN A 211 5.98 -9.39 -35.84
CA ASN A 211 5.31 -10.57 -36.37
C ASN A 211 3.99 -10.15 -37.04
N PRO A 212 3.73 -10.50 -38.32
CA PRO A 212 2.47 -10.18 -39.00
C PRO A 212 1.22 -10.63 -38.22
N ASP A 213 1.33 -11.72 -37.44
CA ASP A 213 0.23 -12.23 -36.61
C ASP A 213 -0.14 -11.30 -35.44
N ASP A 214 0.78 -10.46 -34.95
CA ASP A 214 0.50 -9.51 -33.87
C ASP A 214 -0.46 -8.40 -34.34
N TYR A 215 -0.47 -8.10 -35.64
CA TYR A 215 -1.43 -7.16 -36.23
C TYR A 215 -2.86 -7.71 -36.27
N HIS A 216 -3.03 -9.04 -36.25
CA HIS A 216 -4.36 -9.66 -36.22
C HIS A 216 -5.04 -9.56 -34.85
N LEU A 217 -4.28 -9.30 -33.77
CA LEU A 217 -4.81 -9.05 -32.42
C LEU A 217 -5.34 -7.62 -32.22
N LEU A 218 -5.13 -6.73 -33.19
CA LEU A 218 -5.55 -5.31 -33.15
C LEU A 218 -6.91 -5.06 -33.84
N VAL A 219 -7.61 -6.12 -34.28
CA VAL A 219 -8.91 -6.06 -34.98
C VAL A 219 -10.05 -6.54 -34.10
#